data_AF-A0A354YVT9-F1
#
_entry.id   AF-A0A354YVT9-F1
#
_cell.length_a   1.000
_cell.length_b   1.000
_cell.length_c   1.000
_cell.angle_alpha   90.00
_cell.angle_beta   90.00
_cell.angle_gamma   90.00
#
_symmetry.space_group_name_H-M   'P 1'
#
loop_
_entity.id
_entity.type
_entity.pdbx_description
1 polymer ?
#
loop_
_entity_poly.entity_id
_entity_poly.type
_entity_poly.pdbx_seq_one_letter_code
_entity_poly.pdbx_strand_id
1 'polypeptide(L)' 'MATANALAGVYAGANYVGVTINGLGERAGNACLQETIMGLKYLMNVNLPYNTTLF' A
#
# COMPACT_ATOMS: atom_id res chain seq x y z
N MET A 1 -8.26 6.48 5.33
CA MET A 1 -8.21 5.14 5.99
C MET A 1 -7.87 3.99 5.05
N ALA A 2 -8.05 4.11 3.72
CA ALA A 2 -7.84 2.99 2.80
C ALA A 2 -6.45 2.32 2.91
N THR A 3 -5.36 3.10 2.92
CA THR A 3 -3.99 2.59 3.09
C THR A 3 -3.80 1.85 4.42
N ALA A 4 -4.29 2.40 5.54
CA ALA A 4 -4.17 1.75 6.84
C ALA A 4 -4.91 0.41 6.89
N ASN A 5 -6.13 0.34 6.32
CA ASN A 5 -6.89 -0.90 6.26
C ASN A 5 -6.22 -1.93 5.35
N ALA A 6 -5.62 -1.50 4.24
CA ALA A 6 -4.82 -2.33 3.36
C ALA A 6 -3.62 -2.95 4.09
N LEU A 7 -2.84 -2.13 4.82
CA LEU A 7 -1.71 -2.62 5.63
C LEU A 7 -2.17 -3.56 6.75
N ALA A 8 -3.29 -3.26 7.42
CA ALA A 8 -3.87 -4.13 8.43
C ALA A 8 -4.28 -5.49 7.85
N GLY A 9 -4.83 -5.52 6.64
CA GLY A 9 -5.16 -6.77 5.93
C GLY A 9 -3.91 -7.61 5.65
N VAL A 10 -2.82 -6.97 5.17
CA VAL A 10 -1.53 -7.65 4.97
C VAL A 10 -0.97 -8.16 6.30
N TYR A 11 -1.03 -7.35 7.37
CA TYR A 11 -0.61 -7.76 8.71
C TYR A 11 -1.40 -8.97 9.24
N ALA A 12 -2.70 -9.06 8.91
CA ALA A 12 -3.56 -10.19 9.24
C ALA A 12 -3.31 -11.45 8.36
N GLY A 13 -2.38 -11.40 7.41
CA GLY A 13 -1.97 -12.55 6.59
C GLY A 13 -2.47 -12.54 5.14
N ALA A 14 -3.03 -11.42 4.65
CA ALA A 14 -3.38 -11.31 3.24
C ALA A 14 -2.12 -11.26 2.35
N ASN A 15 -2.10 -12.06 1.28
CA ASN A 15 -0.98 -12.12 0.33
C ASN A 15 -1.11 -11.13 -0.86
N TYR A 16 -2.31 -10.58 -1.07
CA TYR A 16 -2.60 -9.65 -2.16
C TYR A 16 -3.36 -8.44 -1.64
N VAL A 17 -3.04 -7.26 -2.18
CA VAL A 17 -3.67 -5.99 -1.81
C VAL A 17 -4.02 -5.19 -3.05
N GLY A 18 -5.27 -4.73 -3.13
CA GLY A 18 -5.74 -3.87 -4.20
C GLY A 18 -5.40 -2.41 -3.91
N VAL A 19 -4.67 -1.77 -4.82
CA VAL A 19 -4.20 -0.38 -4.71
C VAL A 19 -4.20 0.29 -6.08
N THR A 20 -4.17 1.61 -6.11
CA THR A 20 -4.01 2.38 -7.34
C THR A 20 -2.95 3.47 -7.18
N ILE A 21 -2.35 3.89 -8.30
CA ILE A 21 -1.39 5.02 -8.30
C ILE A 21 -2.10 6.26 -7.77
N ASN A 22 -1.49 6.93 -6.78
CA ASN A 22 -2.04 8.12 -6.11
C ASN A 22 -3.41 7.88 -5.43
N GLY A 23 -3.82 6.62 -5.23
CA GLY A 23 -5.14 6.30 -4.68
C GLY A 23 -6.31 6.67 -5.61
N LEU A 24 -6.06 6.81 -6.92
CA LEU A 24 -7.11 7.15 -7.89
C LEU A 24 -8.29 6.16 -7.83
N GLY A 25 -9.50 6.69 -7.80
CA GLY A 25 -10.76 5.95 -7.78
C GLY A 25 -11.95 6.87 -7.57
N GLU A 26 -13.16 6.33 -7.69
CA GLU A 26 -14.38 7.07 -7.39
C GLU A 26 -14.47 7.46 -5.89
N ARG A 27 -15.31 8.45 -5.59
CA ARG A 27 -15.53 8.97 -4.23
C ARG A 27 -14.22 9.50 -3.61
N ALA A 28 -13.83 8.96 -2.46
CA ALA A 28 -12.60 9.32 -1.74
C ALA A 28 -11.36 8.56 -2.24
N GLY A 29 -11.49 7.76 -3.31
CA GLY A 29 -10.39 7.00 -3.89
C GLY A 29 -10.15 5.63 -3.26
N ASN A 30 -9.09 4.97 -3.73
CA ASN A 30 -8.59 3.67 -3.27
C ASN A 30 -7.37 3.84 -2.35
N ALA A 31 -6.86 2.74 -1.81
CA ALA A 31 -5.56 2.74 -1.13
C ALA A 31 -4.46 3.15 -2.11
N CYS A 32 -3.60 4.07 -1.68
CA CYS A 32 -2.51 4.60 -2.49
C CYS A 32 -1.37 3.57 -2.59
N LEU A 33 -0.96 3.24 -3.81
CA LEU A 33 0.13 2.29 -4.08
C LEU A 33 1.42 2.72 -3.38
N GLN A 34 1.80 3.98 -3.53
CA GLN A 34 3.05 4.50 -2.98
C GLN A 34 3.06 4.45 -1.45
N GLU A 35 1.98 4.90 -0.81
CA GLU A 35 1.87 4.84 0.64
C GLU A 35 1.89 3.39 1.15
N THR A 36 1.23 2.49 0.44
CA THR A 36 1.20 1.06 0.82
C THR A 36 2.59 0.43 0.69
N ILE A 37 3.31 0.67 -0.42
CA ILE A 37 4.69 0.20 -0.60
C ILE A 37 5.61 0.75 0.50
N MET A 38 5.50 2.04 0.82
CA MET A 38 6.33 2.67 1.84
C MET A 38 6.01 2.15 3.24
N GLY A 39 4.73 1.91 3.55
CA GLY A 39 4.31 1.28 4.80
C GLY A 39 4.85 -0.14 4.94
N LEU A 40 4.72 -0.97 3.91
CA LEU A 40 5.27 -2.31 3.91
C LEU A 40 6.80 -2.31 4.09
N LYS A 41 7.51 -1.40 3.42
CA LYS A 41 8.98 -1.29 3.50
C LYS A 41 9.45 -0.81 4.87
N TYR A 42 8.90 0.29 5.39
CA TYR A 42 9.46 0.95 6.58
C TYR A 42 8.78 0.57 7.89
N LEU A 43 7.49 0.21 7.86
CA LEU A 43 6.76 -0.16 9.08
C LEU A 43 6.75 -1.68 9.32
N MET A 44 6.76 -2.47 8.23
CA MET A 44 6.67 -3.93 8.30
C MET A 44 7.96 -4.63 7.86
N ASN A 45 8.98 -3.87 7.46
CA ASN A 45 10.29 -4.37 7.03
C ASN A 45 10.21 -5.44 5.93
N VAL A 46 9.23 -5.31 5.03
CA VAL A 46 9.03 -6.24 3.92
C VAL A 46 10.01 -5.89 2.79
N ASN A 47 10.76 -6.89 2.32
CA ASN A 47 11.61 -6.73 1.14
C ASN A 47 10.75 -6.74 -0.13
N LEU A 48 10.69 -5.59 -0.81
CA LEU A 48 9.86 -5.40 -1.99
C LEU A 48 10.72 -5.06 -3.22
N PRO A 49 10.46 -5.66 -4.39
CA PRO A 49 11.20 -5.40 -5.62
C PRO A 49 10.74 -4.13 -6.35
N TYR A 50 10.42 -3.05 -5.61
CA TYR A 50 9.98 -1.77 -6.18
C TYR A 50 11.06 -0.71 -6.04
N ASN A 51 11.30 0.05 -7.12
CA ASN A 51 12.15 1.23 -7.04
C ASN A 51 11.40 2.40 -6.40
N THR A 52 11.66 2.65 -5.12
CA THR A 52 11.02 3.71 -4.33
C THR A 52 11.58 5.11 -4.59
N THR A 53 12.48 5.32 -5.55
CA THR A 53 12.95 6.66 -5.94
C THR A 53 12.12 7.29 -7.07
N LEU A 54 11.16 6.53 -7.63
CA LEU A 54 10.31 6.98 -8.73
C LEU A 54 9.09 7.79 -8.25
N PHE A 55 8.90 7.93 -6.94
CA PHE A 55 7.81 8.67 -6.32
C PHE A 55 8.22 9.20 -4.95
#